data_AF-A0AAE1XPU8-F1
#
_entry.id   AF-A0AAE1XPU8-F1
#
_cell.length_a   1.000
_cell.length_b   1.000
_cell.length_c   1.000
_cell.angle_alpha   90.00
_cell.angle_beta   90.00
_cell.angle_gamma   90.00
#
_symmetry.space_group_name_H-M   'P 1'
#
loop_
_entity.id
_entity.type
_entity.pdbx_description
1 polymer ?
#
loop_
_entity_poly.entity_id
_entity_poly.type
_entity_poly.pdbx_seq_one_letter_code
_entity_poly.pdbx_strand_id
1 'polypeptide(L)'
;MGCGNLFFSLVITFSAALITYNIIISANASLKQDFPDPSSTKSAASSFSVDPVIKMPTDLSSTSKTSKRLFHTAVTASDSIYNTWQCRVMYYWFKKQKNKPNSEMGGFTRILHSGQPDRFMDEIPTFVAQPLPDGMDQGYIVLNRPWAFVQWLQQAKIEEDYILMSEPDHILVKPIPNLSRDGLGAAFPFFYIEPKKYETVLRKFFPEENGPITNIDPIGNSPVIVGKDALKKIAPTWMNVSLAMKKDPEADKAFGWVLEMYAYAVASALHGVGNILYKEFMIQPPWDTTIGKAYIIHYTYGCDFDLQGKLTYGKIGEWRFDKRSYDNIWPPRNLTLPPPGVPESVVTLVKMVNEATANIPNWGS
;
A
#
# COMPACT_ATOMS: atom_id res chain seq x y z
N MET A 1 -7.29 -46.79 -0.88
CA MET A 1 -7.20 -45.50 -0.14
C MET A 1 -5.72 -45.16 -0.04
N GLY A 2 -5.23 -44.11 -0.71
CA GLY A 2 -3.79 -43.81 -0.72
C GLY A 2 -3.32 -42.62 -1.58
N CYS A 3 -4.10 -42.16 -2.57
CA CYS A 3 -3.67 -41.06 -3.45
C CYS A 3 -4.01 -39.64 -2.95
N GLY A 4 -4.84 -39.47 -1.93
CA GLY A 4 -5.27 -38.14 -1.45
C GLY A 4 -4.17 -37.38 -0.68
N ASN A 5 -3.39 -38.08 0.15
CA ASN A 5 -2.34 -37.45 0.97
C ASN A 5 -1.12 -37.04 0.16
N LEU A 6 -0.78 -37.78 -0.91
CA LEU A 6 0.38 -37.45 -1.76
C LEU A 6 0.14 -36.17 -2.57
N PHE A 7 -1.08 -35.93 -3.04
CA PHE A 7 -1.43 -34.71 -3.78
C PHE A 7 -1.38 -33.47 -2.88
N PHE A 8 -1.95 -33.54 -1.68
CA PHE A 8 -1.91 -32.43 -0.71
C PHE A 8 -0.49 -32.14 -0.23
N SER A 9 0.33 -33.17 0.05
CA SER A 9 1.74 -32.96 0.38
C SER A 9 2.53 -32.35 -0.78
N LEU A 10 2.23 -32.72 -2.04
CA LEU A 10 2.87 -32.11 -3.21
C LEU A 10 2.51 -30.63 -3.38
N VAL A 11 1.23 -30.27 -3.21
CA VAL A 11 0.76 -28.88 -3.31
C VAL A 11 1.37 -28.02 -2.20
N ILE A 12 1.37 -28.49 -0.95
CA ILE A 12 1.98 -27.78 0.18
C ILE A 12 3.49 -27.62 -0.02
N THR A 13 4.17 -28.65 -0.52
CA THR A 13 5.63 -28.59 -0.79
C THR A 13 5.93 -27.63 -1.95
N PHE A 14 5.10 -27.59 -3.00
CA PHE A 14 5.23 -26.64 -4.10
C PHE A 14 4.96 -25.20 -3.67
N SER A 15 3.93 -24.96 -2.84
CA SER A 15 3.63 -23.63 -2.30
C SER A 15 4.75 -23.13 -1.36
N ALA A 16 5.27 -24.00 -0.48
CA ALA A 16 6.41 -23.68 0.37
C ALA A 16 7.69 -23.43 -0.45
N ALA A 17 7.91 -24.20 -1.52
CA ALA A 17 9.05 -24.01 -2.43
C ALA A 17 8.95 -22.70 -3.23
N LEU A 18 7.77 -22.32 -3.71
CA LEU A 18 7.53 -21.04 -4.40
C LEU A 18 7.75 -19.84 -3.48
N ILE A 19 7.27 -19.92 -2.23
CA ILE A 19 7.49 -18.88 -1.23
C ILE A 19 8.98 -18.77 -0.87
N THR A 20 9.67 -19.90 -0.68
CA THR A 20 11.10 -19.92 -0.37
C THR A 20 11.94 -19.43 -1.55
N TYR A 21 11.58 -19.80 -2.78
CA TYR A 21 12.25 -19.35 -4.00
C TYR A 21 12.10 -17.83 -4.22
N ASN A 22 10.91 -17.29 -3.96
CA ASN A 22 10.65 -15.85 -4.03
C ASN A 22 11.42 -15.07 -2.95
N ILE A 23 11.55 -15.64 -1.74
CA ILE A 23 12.40 -15.07 -0.68
C ILE A 23 13.87 -15.07 -1.12
N ILE A 24 14.39 -16.16 -1.69
CA ILE A 24 15.78 -16.26 -2.14
C ILE A 24 16.08 -15.27 -3.28
N ILE A 25 15.17 -15.11 -4.25
CA ILE A 25 15.34 -14.11 -5.32
C ILE A 25 15.30 -12.69 -4.75
N SER A 26 14.38 -12.39 -3.84
CA SER A 26 14.31 -11.07 -3.19
C SER A 26 15.53 -10.75 -2.33
N ALA A 27 16.14 -11.77 -1.71
CA ALA A 27 17.34 -11.64 -0.89
C ALA A 27 18.64 -11.59 -1.72
N ASN A 28 18.66 -12.21 -2.90
CA ASN A 28 19.82 -12.24 -3.82
C ASN A 28 19.81 -11.11 -4.87
N ALA A 29 18.75 -10.29 -4.91
CA ALA A 29 18.76 -9.03 -5.64
C ALA A 29 19.76 -8.08 -4.95
N SER A 30 21.02 -8.16 -5.36
CA SER A 30 22.14 -7.32 -4.94
C SER A 30 21.71 -5.85 -4.87
N LEU A 31 21.49 -5.34 -3.66
CA LEU A 31 21.39 -3.91 -3.34
C LEU A 31 22.77 -3.27 -3.55
N LYS A 32 23.13 -3.01 -4.80
CA LYS A 32 24.15 -2.00 -5.15
C LYS A 32 23.40 -0.69 -5.40
N GLN A 33 23.21 0.07 -4.34
CA GLN A 33 22.82 1.48 -4.42
C GLN A 33 24.10 2.30 -4.61
N ASP A 34 24.41 2.66 -5.85
CA ASP A 34 25.41 3.71 -6.12
C ASP A 34 24.69 5.06 -6.09
N PHE A 35 24.95 5.85 -5.05
CA PHE A 35 24.49 7.23 -4.90
C PHE A 35 25.48 8.19 -5.58
N PRO A 36 25.02 9.24 -6.30
CA PRO A 36 25.91 10.31 -6.73
C PRO A 36 26.16 11.33 -5.60
N ASP A 37 27.44 11.59 -5.36
CA ASP A 37 27.97 12.51 -4.34
C ASP A 37 27.84 13.99 -4.78
N PRO A 38 27.58 14.96 -3.88
CA PRO A 38 27.42 16.36 -4.25
C PRO A 38 28.67 17.19 -3.89
N SER A 39 29.61 17.38 -4.82
CA SER A 39 30.49 18.57 -4.82
C SER A 39 31.30 18.73 -6.12
N SER A 40 30.95 19.73 -6.93
CA SER A 40 31.94 20.65 -7.51
C SER A 40 31.24 21.88 -8.12
N THR A 41 31.36 23.00 -7.43
CA THR A 41 31.15 24.34 -7.99
C THR A 41 32.37 24.76 -8.81
N LYS A 42 32.15 25.33 -10.00
CA LYS A 42 32.86 26.53 -10.53
C LYS A 42 32.20 27.09 -11.82
N SER A 43 31.57 28.26 -11.62
CA SER A 43 31.31 29.44 -12.48
C SER A 43 31.83 29.55 -13.92
N ALA A 44 31.00 30.09 -14.84
CA ALA A 44 31.05 31.49 -15.37
C ALA A 44 29.98 31.74 -16.48
N ALA A 45 29.06 32.71 -16.27
CA ALA A 45 28.83 33.97 -17.04
C ALA A 45 28.28 33.81 -18.49
N SER A 46 27.35 34.59 -19.09
CA SER A 46 26.62 35.86 -18.84
C SER A 46 25.41 35.87 -19.84
N SER A 47 24.26 36.55 -19.63
CA SER A 47 24.03 37.97 -20.02
C SER A 47 22.51 38.33 -19.99
N PHE A 48 22.21 39.51 -19.41
CA PHE A 48 21.14 40.51 -19.61
C PHE A 48 19.71 40.19 -20.14
N SER A 49 18.65 40.60 -19.39
CA SER A 49 17.86 41.86 -19.63
C SER A 49 16.48 41.95 -18.89
N VAL A 50 16.43 42.86 -17.90
CA VAL A 50 15.44 43.90 -17.49
C VAL A 50 13.89 43.79 -17.71
N ASP A 51 13.16 43.79 -16.56
CA ASP A 51 11.84 44.38 -16.13
C ASP A 51 10.47 44.00 -16.78
N PRO A 52 9.29 44.15 -16.08
CA PRO A 52 9.00 45.06 -14.97
C PRO A 52 8.32 44.50 -13.69
N VAL A 53 8.55 45.24 -12.60
CA VAL A 53 7.85 45.17 -11.32
C VAL A 53 6.34 45.42 -11.49
N ILE A 54 5.55 44.35 -11.36
CA ILE A 54 4.11 44.45 -11.09
C ILE A 54 3.92 44.56 -9.57
N LYS A 55 3.42 45.72 -9.11
CA LYS A 55 2.90 45.87 -7.76
C LYS A 55 1.71 44.92 -7.58
N MET A 56 1.91 43.85 -6.83
CA MET A 56 0.83 42.99 -6.35
C MET A 56 -0.08 43.80 -5.43
N PRO A 57 -1.40 43.85 -5.65
CA PRO A 57 -2.33 44.41 -4.67
C PRO A 57 -2.28 43.53 -3.42
N THR A 58 -1.83 44.12 -2.33
CA THR A 58 -2.20 43.69 -0.97
C THR A 58 -3.71 43.77 -0.82
N ASP A 59 -4.27 42.79 -0.10
CA ASP A 59 -5.68 42.64 0.28
C ASP A 59 -6.63 42.02 -0.74
N LEU A 60 -6.55 40.69 -0.82
CA LEU A 60 -7.76 39.86 -0.74
C LEU A 60 -7.54 38.77 0.30
N SER A 61 -7.79 39.13 1.56
CA SER A 61 -8.13 38.17 2.62
C SER A 61 -9.43 37.48 2.23
N SER A 62 -9.36 36.49 1.32
CA SER A 62 -10.45 35.54 1.18
C SER A 62 -10.40 34.63 2.40
N THR A 63 -11.13 35.04 3.45
CA THR A 63 -11.68 34.12 4.45
C THR A 63 -12.74 33.23 3.78
N SER A 64 -12.38 32.53 2.70
CA SER A 64 -13.00 31.26 2.42
C SER A 64 -12.41 30.33 3.47
N LYS A 65 -13.22 29.85 4.42
CA LYS A 65 -12.89 28.60 5.08
C LYS A 65 -12.75 27.60 3.94
N THR A 66 -11.54 27.34 3.48
CA THR A 66 -11.28 26.26 2.53
C THR A 66 -11.89 25.03 3.18
N SER A 67 -13.00 24.53 2.61
CA SER A 67 -13.61 23.31 3.13
C SER A 67 -12.51 22.26 3.10
N LYS A 68 -12.22 21.64 4.24
CA LYS A 68 -11.17 20.61 4.32
C LYS A 68 -11.37 19.62 3.16
N ARG A 69 -10.30 19.31 2.43
CA ARG A 69 -10.37 18.40 1.29
C ARG A 69 -10.30 16.98 1.82
N LEU A 70 -11.33 16.57 2.53
CA LEU A 70 -11.35 15.30 3.24
C LEU A 70 -11.21 14.13 2.26
N PHE A 71 -10.51 13.07 2.69
CA PHE A 71 -10.47 11.80 1.98
C PHE A 71 -11.08 10.67 2.80
N HIS A 72 -11.81 9.77 2.15
CA HIS A 72 -12.30 8.53 2.74
C HIS A 72 -11.20 7.47 2.71
N THR A 73 -10.92 6.82 3.84
CA THR A 73 -9.94 5.73 3.86
C THR A 73 -10.61 4.40 3.54
N ALA A 74 -10.13 3.69 2.53
CA ALA A 74 -10.64 2.38 2.14
C ALA A 74 -9.55 1.31 2.29
N VAL A 75 -9.86 0.24 3.01
CA VAL A 75 -8.98 -0.91 3.21
C VAL A 75 -9.69 -2.18 2.72
N THR A 76 -9.11 -2.88 1.76
CA THR A 76 -9.63 -4.19 1.33
C THR A 76 -9.11 -5.30 2.22
N ALA A 77 -9.99 -6.22 2.63
CA ALA A 77 -9.63 -7.30 3.53
C ALA A 77 -10.45 -8.57 3.24
N SER A 78 -9.85 -9.73 3.51
CA SER A 78 -10.57 -10.99 3.70
C SER A 78 -11.07 -11.13 5.13
N ASP A 79 -11.88 -12.16 5.38
CA ASP A 79 -12.36 -12.60 6.69
C ASP A 79 -11.34 -13.47 7.45
N SER A 80 -10.15 -13.68 6.89
CA SER A 80 -9.07 -14.41 7.57
C SER A 80 -8.65 -13.74 8.88
N ILE A 81 -8.18 -14.53 9.84
CA ILE A 81 -7.59 -14.02 11.09
C ILE A 81 -6.45 -13.04 10.75
N TYR A 82 -5.60 -13.41 9.79
CA TYR A 82 -4.51 -12.59 9.28
C TYR A 82 -4.95 -11.16 8.94
N ASN A 83 -5.90 -10.96 8.02
CA ASN A 83 -6.34 -9.60 7.66
C ASN A 83 -7.16 -8.93 8.77
N THR A 84 -7.94 -9.71 9.51
CA THR A 84 -8.81 -9.19 10.55
C THR A 84 -8.03 -8.45 11.63
N TRP A 85 -7.01 -9.08 12.23
CA TRP A 85 -6.27 -8.43 13.31
C TRP A 85 -5.53 -7.18 12.82
N GLN A 86 -4.99 -7.22 11.60
CA GLN A 86 -4.30 -6.10 10.96
C GLN A 86 -5.27 -4.92 10.76
N CYS A 87 -6.47 -5.18 10.20
CA CYS A 87 -7.50 -4.16 10.02
C CYS A 87 -7.95 -3.52 11.34
N ARG A 88 -8.07 -4.31 12.42
CA ARG A 88 -8.44 -3.78 13.74
C ARG A 88 -7.37 -2.84 14.30
N VAL A 89 -6.08 -3.21 14.15
CA VAL A 89 -4.95 -2.35 14.54
C VAL A 89 -4.92 -1.08 13.71
N MET A 90 -5.05 -1.19 12.38
CA MET A 90 -5.15 -0.04 11.48
C MET A 90 -6.28 0.88 11.94
N TYR A 91 -7.50 0.35 12.09
CA TYR A 91 -8.68 1.14 12.42
C TYR A 91 -8.59 1.84 13.79
N TYR A 92 -7.97 1.19 14.77
CA TYR A 92 -7.64 1.84 16.05
C TYR A 92 -6.78 3.09 15.86
N TRP A 93 -5.71 2.98 15.06
CA TRP A 93 -4.83 4.11 14.77
C TRP A 93 -5.48 5.16 13.88
N PHE A 94 -6.31 4.75 12.91
CA PHE A 94 -7.15 5.66 12.14
C PHE A 94 -7.99 6.57 13.05
N LYS A 95 -8.72 6.00 14.01
CA LYS A 95 -9.53 6.80 14.95
C LYS A 95 -8.69 7.80 15.74
N LYS A 96 -7.48 7.40 16.17
CA LYS A 96 -6.57 8.29 16.91
C LYS A 96 -6.01 9.42 16.06
N GLN A 97 -5.62 9.15 14.81
CA GLN A 97 -5.02 10.16 13.94
C GLN A 97 -6.07 11.09 13.32
N LYS A 98 -7.28 10.58 13.01
CA LYS A 98 -8.38 11.35 12.40
C LYS A 98 -8.67 12.66 13.15
N ASN A 99 -8.68 12.63 14.48
CA ASN A 99 -9.08 13.76 15.31
C ASN A 99 -7.94 14.73 15.67
N LYS A 100 -6.72 14.48 15.18
CA LYS A 100 -5.58 15.36 15.47
C LYS A 100 -5.57 16.62 14.57
N PRO A 101 -4.90 17.70 14.99
CA PRO A 101 -4.71 18.88 14.16
C PRO A 101 -4.09 18.53 12.80
N ASN A 102 -4.46 19.28 11.76
CA ASN A 102 -4.01 19.11 10.37
C ASN A 102 -4.40 17.77 9.71
N SER A 103 -5.28 17.00 10.34
CA SER A 103 -5.89 15.84 9.69
C SER A 103 -6.97 16.27 8.68
N GLU A 104 -6.89 15.70 7.48
CA GLU A 104 -7.93 15.73 6.46
C GLU A 104 -8.51 14.32 6.22
N MET A 105 -8.42 13.45 7.23
CA MET A 105 -9.03 12.13 7.22
C MET A 105 -10.54 12.23 7.46
N GLY A 106 -11.33 11.73 6.52
CA GLY A 106 -12.79 11.66 6.57
C GLY A 106 -13.30 10.34 7.15
N GLY A 107 -14.16 9.65 6.43
CA GLY A 107 -14.67 8.32 6.74
C GLY A 107 -13.64 7.20 6.59
N PHE A 108 -14.03 6.01 7.04
CA PHE A 108 -13.25 4.78 6.88
C PHE A 108 -14.20 3.66 6.46
N THR A 109 -13.80 2.84 5.50
CA THR A 109 -14.49 1.61 5.14
C THR A 109 -13.51 0.46 5.04
N ARG A 110 -13.80 -0.64 5.74
CA ARG A 110 -13.25 -1.96 5.42
C ARG A 110 -14.09 -2.58 4.31
N ILE A 111 -13.50 -2.81 3.15
CA ILE A 111 -14.14 -3.49 2.03
C ILE A 111 -13.85 -4.99 2.19
N LEU A 112 -14.80 -5.70 2.81
CA LEU A 112 -14.71 -7.12 3.11
C LEU A 112 -15.11 -7.93 1.88
N HIS A 113 -14.14 -8.59 1.25
CA HIS A 113 -14.35 -9.30 -0.03
C HIS A 113 -14.51 -10.82 0.14
N SER A 114 -15.01 -11.28 1.30
CA SER A 114 -15.38 -12.68 1.55
C SER A 114 -16.77 -13.03 1.02
N GLY A 115 -17.57 -12.03 0.63
CA GLY A 115 -18.96 -12.21 0.22
C GLY A 115 -19.96 -12.38 1.36
N GLN A 116 -19.51 -12.47 2.61
CA GLN A 116 -20.36 -12.66 3.79
C GLN A 116 -20.03 -11.64 4.90
N PRO A 117 -21.04 -11.16 5.65
CA PRO A 117 -20.82 -10.38 6.86
C PRO A 117 -19.98 -11.13 7.89
N ASP A 118 -19.20 -10.39 8.67
CA ASP A 118 -18.54 -10.90 9.87
C ASP A 118 -18.95 -10.08 11.11
N ARG A 119 -18.61 -10.58 12.30
CA ARG A 119 -18.92 -9.89 13.56
C ARG A 119 -18.12 -8.59 13.80
N PHE A 120 -17.08 -8.31 12.99
CA PHE A 120 -16.28 -7.10 13.15
C PHE A 120 -16.90 -5.90 12.44
N MET A 121 -18.01 -6.10 11.72
CA MET A 121 -18.81 -5.02 11.16
C MET A 121 -19.41 -4.10 12.24
N ASP A 122 -19.59 -4.61 13.46
CA ASP A 122 -20.02 -3.80 14.62
C ASP A 122 -18.89 -2.88 15.14
N GLU A 123 -17.64 -3.22 14.85
CA GLU A 123 -16.46 -2.44 15.27
C GLU A 123 -15.95 -1.51 14.16
N ILE A 124 -15.87 -2.01 12.93
CA ILE A 124 -15.27 -1.32 11.79
C ILE A 124 -16.37 -1.10 10.73
N PRO A 125 -16.62 0.14 10.29
CA PRO A 125 -17.56 0.38 9.19
C PRO A 125 -17.13 -0.44 7.98
N THR A 126 -18.03 -1.32 7.51
CA THR A 126 -17.68 -2.36 6.55
C THR A 126 -18.67 -2.37 5.39
N PHE A 127 -18.14 -2.53 4.18
CA PHE A 127 -18.90 -2.89 2.99
C PHE A 127 -18.58 -4.33 2.62
N VAL A 128 -19.60 -5.17 2.43
CA VAL A 128 -19.41 -6.57 2.01
C VAL A 128 -19.47 -6.63 0.49
N ALA A 129 -18.34 -6.94 -0.13
CA ALA A 129 -18.20 -7.19 -1.55
C ALA A 129 -18.25 -8.69 -1.85
N GLN A 130 -18.89 -9.06 -2.96
CA GLN A 130 -18.83 -10.43 -3.45
C GLN A 130 -17.44 -10.73 -4.01
N PRO A 131 -16.87 -11.92 -3.76
CA PRO A 131 -15.62 -12.32 -4.39
C PRO A 131 -15.80 -12.45 -5.91
N LEU A 132 -14.67 -12.56 -6.62
CA LEU A 132 -14.68 -12.99 -8.01
C LEU A 132 -15.29 -14.39 -8.13
N PRO A 133 -15.96 -14.70 -9.26
CA PRO A 133 -16.41 -16.06 -9.53
C PRO A 133 -15.26 -17.07 -9.47
N ASP A 134 -15.57 -18.27 -9.00
CA ASP A 134 -14.60 -19.35 -8.83
C ASP A 134 -13.72 -19.57 -10.08
N GLY A 135 -12.42 -19.66 -9.85
CA GLY A 135 -11.42 -19.90 -10.90
C GLY A 135 -11.04 -18.66 -11.74
N MET A 136 -11.76 -17.54 -11.61
CA MET A 136 -11.43 -16.31 -12.34
C MET A 136 -10.11 -15.70 -11.87
N ASP A 137 -9.76 -15.88 -10.60
CA ASP A 137 -8.53 -15.38 -9.99
C ASP A 137 -7.30 -16.26 -10.28
N GLN A 138 -7.49 -17.46 -10.83
CA GLN A 138 -6.44 -18.46 -11.08
C GLN A 138 -5.55 -18.71 -9.85
N GLY A 139 -6.15 -18.70 -8.65
CA GLY A 139 -5.43 -18.87 -7.38
C GLY A 139 -4.68 -17.63 -6.89
N TYR A 140 -4.75 -16.51 -7.62
CA TYR A 140 -4.20 -15.22 -7.19
C TYR A 140 -5.30 -14.37 -6.54
N ILE A 141 -5.57 -14.67 -5.27
CA ILE A 141 -6.67 -14.08 -4.47
C ILE A 141 -6.68 -12.55 -4.42
N VAL A 142 -5.54 -11.91 -4.70
CA VAL A 142 -5.38 -10.45 -4.74
C VAL A 142 -6.30 -9.81 -5.79
N LEU A 143 -6.70 -10.53 -6.83
CA LEU A 143 -7.64 -10.04 -7.85
C LEU A 143 -9.04 -9.71 -7.30
N ASN A 144 -9.40 -10.20 -6.12
CA ASN A 144 -10.64 -9.79 -5.44
C ASN A 144 -10.64 -8.30 -5.08
N ARG A 145 -9.47 -7.69 -4.89
CA ARG A 145 -9.33 -6.29 -4.48
C ARG A 145 -9.88 -5.28 -5.50
N PRO A 146 -9.43 -5.27 -6.77
CA PRO A 146 -10.00 -4.36 -7.76
C PRO A 146 -11.51 -4.57 -7.94
N TRP A 147 -11.97 -5.82 -7.88
CA TRP A 147 -13.39 -6.14 -7.97
C TRP A 147 -14.19 -5.60 -6.78
N ALA A 148 -13.64 -5.69 -5.57
CA ALA A 148 -14.25 -5.16 -4.38
C ALA A 148 -14.36 -3.62 -4.42
N PHE A 149 -13.36 -2.93 -4.98
CA PHE A 149 -13.42 -1.49 -5.21
C PHE A 149 -14.49 -1.10 -6.23
N VAL A 150 -14.65 -1.85 -7.33
CA VAL A 150 -15.73 -1.60 -8.30
C VAL A 150 -17.09 -1.65 -7.62
N GLN A 151 -17.36 -2.71 -6.85
CA GLN A 151 -18.63 -2.86 -6.14
C GLN A 151 -18.84 -1.75 -5.11
N TRP A 152 -17.83 -1.48 -4.28
CA TRP A 152 -17.92 -0.46 -3.24
C TRP A 152 -18.18 0.94 -3.82
N LEU A 153 -17.49 1.34 -4.88
CA LEU A 153 -17.66 2.65 -5.52
C LEU A 153 -19.02 2.82 -6.21
N GLN A 154 -19.65 1.71 -6.64
CA GLN A 154 -20.97 1.71 -7.26
C GLN A 154 -22.10 1.77 -6.24
N GLN A 155 -21.93 1.11 -5.09
CA GLN A 155 -23.04 0.81 -4.17
C GLN A 155 -22.97 1.62 -2.86
N ALA A 156 -21.77 2.00 -2.40
CA ALA A 156 -21.61 2.70 -1.14
C ALA A 156 -21.81 4.21 -1.29
N LYS A 157 -22.41 4.84 -0.27
CA LYS A 157 -22.46 6.28 -0.13
C LYS A 157 -21.14 6.77 0.48
N ILE A 158 -20.33 7.47 -0.32
CA ILE A 158 -19.04 8.05 0.09
C ILE A 158 -19.18 9.57 0.06
N GLU A 159 -19.11 10.21 1.23
CA GLU A 159 -19.30 11.65 1.40
C GLU A 159 -18.11 12.44 0.86
N GLU A 160 -16.89 11.94 1.06
CA GLU A 160 -15.66 12.62 0.68
C GLU A 160 -15.38 12.57 -0.82
N ASP A 161 -14.74 13.60 -1.36
CA ASP A 161 -14.38 13.71 -2.77
C ASP A 161 -13.03 13.05 -3.12
N TYR A 162 -12.28 12.64 -2.10
CA TYR A 162 -11.02 11.93 -2.25
C TYR A 162 -11.09 10.60 -1.53
N ILE A 163 -10.28 9.64 -1.98
CA ILE A 163 -10.19 8.30 -1.39
C ILE A 163 -8.71 8.00 -1.15
N LEU A 164 -8.36 7.65 0.08
CA LEU A 164 -7.11 6.97 0.41
C LEU A 164 -7.34 5.47 0.28
N MET A 165 -6.76 4.86 -0.75
CA MET A 165 -6.59 3.41 -0.80
C MET A 165 -5.44 3.02 0.13
N SER A 166 -5.72 2.13 1.08
CA SER A 166 -4.81 1.72 2.16
C SER A 166 -4.85 0.19 2.35
N GLU A 167 -3.90 -0.36 3.10
CA GLU A 167 -3.78 -1.79 3.37
C GLU A 167 -4.06 -2.14 4.84
N PRO A 168 -4.45 -3.40 5.15
CA PRO A 168 -4.58 -3.87 6.52
C PRO A 168 -3.29 -3.71 7.34
N ASP A 169 -2.12 -3.91 6.73
CA ASP A 169 -0.80 -3.80 7.35
C ASP A 169 -0.20 -2.39 7.32
N HIS A 170 -1.06 -1.38 7.25
CA HIS A 170 -0.69 -0.01 7.51
C HIS A 170 -0.93 0.36 8.98
N ILE A 171 0.01 1.07 9.60
CA ILE A 171 -0.17 1.77 10.87
C ILE A 171 0.00 3.26 10.64
N LEU A 172 -1.01 4.05 11.02
CA LEU A 172 -0.97 5.50 10.90
C LEU A 172 -0.23 6.11 12.10
N VAL A 173 0.99 6.58 11.88
CA VAL A 173 1.83 7.20 12.93
C VAL A 173 1.46 8.67 13.17
N LYS A 174 0.91 9.35 12.17
CA LYS A 174 0.58 10.79 12.19
C LYS A 174 -0.77 11.06 11.49
N PRO A 175 -1.43 12.20 11.77
CA PRO A 175 -2.53 12.66 10.94
C PRO A 175 -2.03 12.93 9.52
N ILE A 176 -2.81 12.50 8.53
CA ILE A 176 -2.45 12.64 7.12
C ILE A 176 -3.26 13.81 6.55
N PRO A 177 -2.61 14.87 6.03
CA PRO A 177 -3.28 15.87 5.22
C PRO A 177 -3.62 15.28 3.84
N ASN A 178 -4.52 15.89 3.09
CA ASN A 178 -4.76 15.48 1.72
C ASN A 178 -3.55 15.88 0.86
N LEU A 179 -2.72 14.89 0.54
CA LEU A 179 -1.51 15.07 -0.26
C LEU A 179 -1.82 15.26 -1.76
N SER A 180 -3.03 14.91 -2.22
CA SER A 180 -3.45 15.18 -3.59
C SER A 180 -3.64 16.69 -3.77
N ARG A 181 -3.21 17.25 -4.89
CA ARG A 181 -3.41 18.66 -5.25
C ARG A 181 -3.39 18.83 -6.77
N ASP A 182 -3.93 19.96 -7.24
CA ASP A 182 -3.87 20.37 -8.65
C ASP A 182 -4.43 19.33 -9.63
N GLY A 183 -5.45 18.58 -9.20
CA GLY A 183 -6.07 17.49 -9.99
C GLY A 183 -5.27 16.19 -10.03
N LEU A 184 -4.07 16.14 -9.45
CA LEU A 184 -3.21 14.97 -9.40
C LEU A 184 -3.49 14.14 -8.14
N GLY A 185 -3.37 12.81 -8.26
CA GLY A 185 -3.30 11.91 -7.11
C GLY A 185 -2.03 12.13 -6.29
N ALA A 186 -1.95 11.50 -5.13
CA ALA A 186 -0.73 11.42 -4.33
C ALA A 186 -0.43 9.95 -4.04
N ALA A 187 0.77 9.50 -4.40
CA ALA A 187 1.10 8.08 -4.37
C ALA A 187 2.51 7.83 -3.83
N PHE A 188 2.73 6.66 -3.26
CA PHE A 188 4.07 6.21 -2.90
C PHE A 188 4.78 5.59 -4.13
N PRO A 189 6.03 5.99 -4.44
CA PRO A 189 6.81 5.40 -5.51
C PRO A 189 7.40 4.05 -5.08
N PHE A 190 7.02 2.98 -5.76
CA PHE A 190 7.55 1.64 -5.52
C PHE A 190 8.75 1.37 -6.40
N PHE A 191 9.90 1.09 -5.79
CA PHE A 191 11.16 0.88 -6.52
C PHE A 191 11.13 -0.35 -7.46
N TYR A 192 10.24 -1.31 -7.21
CA TYR A 192 10.06 -2.53 -8.01
C TYR A 192 9.00 -2.41 -9.11
N ILE A 193 8.30 -1.26 -9.20
CA ILE A 193 7.42 -0.94 -10.31
C ILE A 193 8.25 -0.13 -11.31
N GLU A 194 8.73 -0.80 -12.36
CA GLU A 194 9.70 -0.27 -13.31
C GLU A 194 9.15 -0.26 -14.75
N PRO A 195 8.22 0.65 -15.13
CA PRO A 195 7.56 0.59 -16.43
C PRO A 195 8.50 0.58 -17.64
N LYS A 196 9.62 1.33 -17.58
CA LYS A 196 10.63 1.34 -18.64
C LYS A 196 11.29 -0.02 -18.86
N LYS A 197 11.56 -0.76 -17.77
CA LYS A 197 12.21 -2.07 -17.83
C LYS A 197 11.30 -3.13 -18.46
N TYR A 198 10.00 -3.00 -18.23
CA TYR A 198 8.98 -3.93 -18.72
C TYR A 198 8.17 -3.37 -19.90
N GLU A 199 8.71 -2.42 -20.65
CA GLU A 199 7.99 -1.72 -21.71
C GLU A 199 7.35 -2.70 -22.71
N THR A 200 8.13 -3.65 -23.24
CA THR A 200 7.63 -4.65 -24.21
C THR A 200 6.41 -5.42 -23.70
N VAL A 201 6.39 -5.79 -22.42
CA VAL A 201 5.27 -6.51 -21.80
C VAL A 201 4.09 -5.56 -21.58
N LEU A 202 4.36 -4.35 -21.11
CA LEU A 202 3.34 -3.34 -20.80
C LEU A 202 2.64 -2.80 -22.04
N ARG A 203 3.29 -2.79 -23.22
CA ARG A 203 2.65 -2.33 -24.47
C ARG A 203 1.43 -3.15 -24.89
N LYS A 204 1.29 -4.38 -24.39
CA LYS A 204 0.06 -5.18 -24.57
C LYS A 204 -1.16 -4.58 -23.85
N PHE A 205 -0.93 -3.80 -22.78
CA PHE A 205 -1.97 -3.23 -21.91
C PHE A 205 -1.98 -1.69 -21.93
N PHE A 206 -0.91 -1.07 -22.40
CA PHE A 206 -0.77 0.36 -22.65
C PHE A 206 -0.15 0.59 -24.05
N PRO A 207 -0.96 0.47 -25.11
CA PRO A 207 -0.53 0.63 -26.50
C PRO A 207 0.19 1.95 -26.79
N GLU A 208 0.99 2.00 -27.86
CA GLU A 208 1.79 3.19 -28.21
C GLU A 208 0.94 4.43 -28.47
N GLU A 209 -0.28 4.25 -29.00
CA GLU A 209 -1.24 5.32 -29.23
C GLU A 209 -1.73 6.00 -27.93
N ASN A 210 -1.58 5.35 -26.77
CA ASN A 210 -1.90 5.93 -25.47
C ASN A 210 -0.76 6.78 -24.89
N GLY A 211 0.39 6.85 -25.58
CA GLY A 211 1.51 7.72 -25.25
C GLY A 211 2.78 6.99 -24.80
N PRO A 212 3.78 7.72 -24.31
CA PRO A 212 5.05 7.13 -23.87
C PRO A 212 4.88 6.27 -22.62
N ILE A 213 5.70 5.22 -22.48
CA ILE A 213 5.65 4.31 -21.31
C ILE A 213 5.87 5.03 -19.97
N THR A 214 6.52 6.20 -20.01
CA THR A 214 6.75 7.08 -18.86
C THR A 214 5.48 7.72 -18.31
N ASN A 215 4.34 7.61 -18.99
CA ASN A 215 3.04 8.03 -18.46
C ASN A 215 2.53 7.05 -17.37
N ILE A 216 3.08 5.84 -17.31
CA ILE A 216 2.80 4.91 -16.22
C ILE A 216 3.70 5.30 -15.05
N ASP A 217 3.10 5.82 -13.98
CA ASP A 217 3.82 6.13 -12.75
C ASP A 217 4.33 4.85 -12.07
N PRO A 218 5.49 4.87 -11.38
CA PRO A 218 6.05 3.72 -10.67
C PRO A 218 5.31 3.49 -9.34
N ILE A 219 4.01 3.23 -9.40
CA ILE A 219 3.12 3.15 -8.24
C ILE A 219 2.34 1.83 -8.21
N GLY A 220 1.69 1.55 -7.08
CA GLY A 220 0.60 0.59 -7.00
C GLY A 220 -0.67 1.27 -6.52
N ASN A 221 -1.69 0.48 -6.18
CA ASN A 221 -2.97 1.00 -5.68
C ASN A 221 -2.87 1.63 -4.27
N SER A 222 -1.87 1.28 -3.47
CA SER A 222 -1.80 1.67 -2.06
C SER A 222 -0.37 1.90 -1.56
N PRO A 223 -0.09 2.95 -0.75
CA PRO A 223 -1.01 4.03 -0.42
C PRO A 223 -1.15 5.03 -1.57
N VAL A 224 -2.41 5.36 -1.93
CA VAL A 224 -2.73 6.40 -2.92
C VAL A 224 -3.92 7.22 -2.43
N ILE A 225 -3.80 8.56 -2.46
CA ILE A 225 -4.94 9.48 -2.34
C ILE A 225 -5.31 9.95 -3.75
N VAL A 226 -6.54 9.66 -4.17
CA VAL A 226 -7.03 9.99 -5.51
C VAL A 226 -8.45 10.54 -5.43
N GLY A 227 -8.84 11.40 -6.38
CA GLY A 227 -10.21 11.88 -6.47
C GLY A 227 -11.19 10.72 -6.69
N LYS A 228 -12.33 10.73 -5.99
CA LYS A 228 -13.39 9.72 -6.04
C LYS A 228 -13.87 9.47 -7.48
N ASP A 229 -14.09 10.55 -8.24
CA ASP A 229 -14.54 10.45 -9.64
C ASP A 229 -13.48 9.87 -10.58
N ALA A 230 -12.20 10.16 -10.32
CA ALA A 230 -11.08 9.55 -11.04
C ALA A 230 -11.00 8.04 -10.71
N LEU A 231 -11.10 7.67 -9.44
CA LEU A 231 -11.08 6.27 -9.02
C LEU A 231 -12.27 5.48 -9.58
N LYS A 232 -13.47 6.08 -9.68
CA LYS A 232 -14.64 5.47 -10.35
C LYS A 232 -14.38 5.13 -11.81
N LYS A 233 -13.55 5.90 -12.52
CA LYS A 233 -13.14 5.61 -13.90
C LYS A 233 -12.04 4.53 -13.95
N ILE A 234 -11.07 4.62 -13.04
CA ILE A 234 -9.94 3.69 -12.98
C ILE A 234 -10.38 2.28 -12.59
N ALA A 235 -11.22 2.12 -11.57
CA ALA A 235 -11.46 0.84 -10.92
C ALA A 235 -11.94 -0.30 -11.87
N PRO A 236 -12.89 -0.06 -12.81
CA PRO A 236 -13.27 -1.09 -13.79
C PRO A 236 -12.12 -1.47 -14.74
N THR A 237 -11.33 -0.50 -15.19
CA THR A 237 -10.16 -0.75 -16.05
C THR A 237 -9.06 -1.47 -15.29
N TRP A 238 -8.80 -1.09 -14.04
CA TRP A 238 -7.85 -1.75 -13.15
C TRP A 238 -8.21 -3.24 -13.00
N MET A 239 -9.47 -3.56 -12.69
CA MET A 239 -9.96 -4.94 -12.65
C MET A 239 -9.69 -5.71 -13.95
N ASN A 240 -10.10 -5.14 -15.08
CA ASN A 240 -9.99 -5.80 -16.37
C ASN A 240 -8.53 -6.01 -16.80
N VAL A 241 -7.67 -5.01 -16.57
CA VAL A 241 -6.23 -5.11 -16.85
C VAL A 241 -5.58 -6.13 -15.92
N SER A 242 -5.95 -6.18 -14.64
CA SER A 242 -5.42 -7.22 -13.73
C SER A 242 -5.80 -8.64 -14.20
N LEU A 243 -7.04 -8.85 -14.63
CA LEU A 243 -7.48 -10.13 -15.18
C LEU A 243 -6.78 -10.47 -16.50
N ALA A 244 -6.56 -9.48 -17.37
CA ALA A 244 -5.88 -9.66 -18.64
C ALA A 244 -4.39 -10.00 -18.44
N MET A 245 -3.70 -9.27 -17.56
CA MET A 245 -2.32 -9.55 -17.18
C MET A 245 -2.20 -10.93 -16.55
N LYS A 246 -3.13 -11.34 -15.69
CA LYS A 246 -3.10 -12.67 -15.07
C LYS A 246 -3.24 -13.80 -16.10
N LYS A 247 -4.02 -13.58 -17.16
CA LYS A 247 -4.22 -14.54 -18.25
C LYS A 247 -3.04 -14.58 -19.25
N ASP A 248 -2.25 -13.52 -19.34
CA ASP A 248 -1.09 -13.46 -20.23
C ASP A 248 0.14 -14.09 -19.53
N PRO A 249 0.70 -15.20 -20.06
CA PRO A 249 1.79 -15.91 -19.39
C PRO A 249 3.07 -15.08 -19.24
N GLU A 250 3.31 -14.12 -20.13
CA GLU A 250 4.50 -13.27 -20.06
C GLU A 250 4.33 -12.21 -18.96
N ALA A 251 3.17 -11.58 -18.88
CA ALA A 251 2.83 -10.61 -17.84
C ALA A 251 2.74 -11.26 -16.45
N ASP A 252 2.06 -12.40 -16.31
CA ASP A 252 1.97 -13.13 -15.04
C ASP A 252 3.35 -13.54 -14.53
N LYS A 253 4.22 -14.03 -15.44
CA LYS A 253 5.60 -14.37 -15.10
C LYS A 253 6.43 -13.13 -14.75
N ALA A 254 6.27 -12.03 -15.48
CA ALA A 254 7.07 -10.82 -15.29
C ALA A 254 6.72 -10.07 -14.01
N PHE A 255 5.42 -9.95 -13.70
CA PHE A 255 4.94 -9.13 -12.58
C PHE A 255 4.62 -9.95 -11.33
N GLY A 256 4.20 -11.21 -11.48
CA GLY A 256 3.94 -12.12 -10.36
C GLY A 256 3.07 -11.49 -9.27
N TRP A 257 3.63 -11.40 -8.05
CA TRP A 257 2.88 -10.94 -6.88
C TRP A 257 2.49 -9.45 -6.91
N VAL A 258 3.13 -8.63 -7.75
CA VAL A 258 2.81 -7.18 -7.93
C VAL A 258 1.99 -6.89 -9.18
N LEU A 259 1.47 -7.91 -9.86
CA LEU A 259 0.71 -7.77 -11.10
C LEU A 259 -0.47 -6.82 -10.97
N GLU A 260 -1.21 -6.91 -9.86
CA GLU A 260 -2.32 -6.01 -9.58
C GLU A 260 -1.87 -4.54 -9.49
N MET A 261 -0.71 -4.28 -8.88
CA MET A 261 -0.14 -2.93 -8.77
C MET A 261 0.23 -2.35 -10.13
N TYR A 262 0.83 -3.15 -11.02
CA TYR A 262 1.09 -2.74 -12.42
C TYR A 262 -0.21 -2.44 -13.16
N ALA A 263 -1.24 -3.26 -12.97
CA ALA A 263 -2.56 -3.02 -13.56
C ALA A 263 -3.20 -1.72 -13.07
N TYR A 264 -3.05 -1.37 -11.79
CA TYR A 264 -3.51 -0.08 -11.25
C TYR A 264 -2.78 1.09 -11.91
N ALA A 265 -1.44 1.00 -12.03
CA ALA A 265 -0.64 2.05 -12.66
C ALA A 265 -1.00 2.23 -14.14
N VAL A 266 -1.16 1.13 -14.89
CA VAL A 266 -1.62 1.15 -16.29
C VAL A 266 -3.02 1.77 -16.40
N ALA A 267 -3.97 1.35 -15.55
CA ALA A 267 -5.32 1.89 -15.57
C ALA A 267 -5.35 3.39 -15.26
N SER A 268 -4.52 3.84 -14.32
CA SER A 268 -4.37 5.28 -14.01
C SER A 268 -3.85 6.05 -15.24
N ALA A 269 -2.84 5.52 -15.93
CA ALA A 269 -2.28 6.13 -17.14
C ALA A 269 -3.30 6.15 -18.30
N LEU A 270 -4.05 5.07 -18.52
CA LEU A 270 -5.10 4.99 -19.56
C LEU A 270 -6.19 6.05 -19.38
N HIS A 271 -6.48 6.43 -18.13
CA HIS A 271 -7.48 7.45 -17.80
C HIS A 271 -6.90 8.85 -17.58
N GLY A 272 -5.61 9.05 -17.85
CA GLY A 272 -4.93 10.34 -17.68
C GLY A 272 -4.86 10.82 -16.23
N VAL A 273 -4.87 9.91 -15.27
CA VAL A 273 -4.79 10.22 -13.83
C VAL A 273 -3.34 10.14 -13.37
N GLY A 274 -2.66 11.29 -13.38
CA GLY A 274 -1.27 11.43 -12.91
C GLY A 274 -1.16 11.60 -11.39
N ASN A 275 0.04 11.36 -10.86
CA ASN A 275 0.29 11.38 -9.42
C ASN A 275 1.49 12.25 -9.03
N ILE A 276 1.41 12.83 -7.84
CA ILE A 276 2.54 13.40 -7.13
C ILE A 276 3.15 12.29 -6.27
N LEU A 277 4.43 12.01 -6.48
CA LEU A 277 5.13 10.93 -5.80
C LEU A 277 5.72 11.41 -4.47
N TYR A 278 5.29 10.80 -3.37
CA TYR A 278 5.72 11.11 -2.02
C TYR A 278 6.50 9.93 -1.42
N LYS A 279 7.83 10.06 -1.32
CA LYS A 279 8.67 9.05 -0.66
C LYS A 279 8.37 8.94 0.83
N GLU A 280 7.97 10.06 1.45
CA GLU A 280 7.59 10.13 2.86
C GLU A 280 6.13 9.74 3.08
N PHE A 281 5.43 9.16 2.10
CA PHE A 281 4.06 8.72 2.35
C PHE A 281 4.03 7.55 3.34
N MET A 282 4.93 6.58 3.16
CA MET A 282 5.10 5.46 4.06
C MET A 282 6.58 5.06 4.22
N ILE A 283 6.86 4.27 5.25
CA ILE A 283 8.12 3.55 5.42
C ILE A 283 7.88 2.04 5.53
N GLN A 284 8.92 1.25 5.28
CA GLN A 284 8.89 -0.20 5.25
C GLN A 284 10.00 -0.80 6.14
N PRO A 285 9.76 -0.94 7.44
CA PRO A 285 10.70 -1.62 8.35
C PRO A 285 10.88 -3.10 7.95
N PRO A 286 12.07 -3.69 8.19
CA PRO A 286 13.20 -3.12 8.92
C PRO A 286 14.13 -2.25 8.04
N TRP A 287 13.83 -2.07 6.76
CA TRP A 287 14.71 -1.37 5.80
C TRP A 287 14.80 0.13 6.05
N ASP A 288 13.65 0.76 6.30
CA ASP A 288 13.58 2.15 6.74
C ASP A 288 13.74 2.20 8.26
N THR A 289 14.81 2.82 8.75
CA THR A 289 15.22 2.71 10.16
C THR A 289 14.58 3.73 11.09
N THR A 290 14.00 4.81 10.55
CA THR A 290 13.40 5.92 11.32
C THR A 290 12.02 6.29 10.81
N ILE A 291 11.17 6.84 11.68
CA ILE A 291 9.84 7.33 11.27
C ILE A 291 9.95 8.64 10.48
N GLY A 292 10.87 9.52 10.89
CA GLY A 292 11.14 10.79 10.20
C GLY A 292 9.88 11.60 9.92
N LYS A 293 9.64 11.94 8.65
CA LYS A 293 8.44 12.68 8.18
C LYS A 293 7.29 11.76 7.74
N ALA A 294 7.47 10.45 7.79
CA ALA A 294 6.48 9.51 7.27
C ALA A 294 5.15 9.51 8.04
N TYR A 295 4.09 9.16 7.33
CA TYR A 295 2.72 9.08 7.85
C TYR A 295 2.28 7.65 8.18
N ILE A 296 2.80 6.68 7.44
CA ILE A 296 2.39 5.27 7.49
C ILE A 296 3.62 4.40 7.75
N ILE A 297 3.49 3.43 8.65
CA ILE A 297 4.36 2.25 8.68
C ILE A 297 3.64 1.15 7.91
N HIS A 298 4.28 0.62 6.86
CA HIS A 298 3.81 -0.56 6.13
C HIS A 298 4.69 -1.76 6.52
N TYR A 299 4.14 -2.65 7.37
CA TYR A 299 4.91 -3.74 7.98
C TYR A 299 4.87 -5.04 7.17
N THR A 300 5.29 -4.96 5.90
CA THR A 300 5.24 -6.09 4.97
C THR A 300 6.35 -7.13 5.20
N TYR A 301 7.53 -6.69 5.65
CA TYR A 301 8.70 -7.54 5.85
C TYR A 301 8.81 -8.07 7.28
N GLY A 302 9.34 -9.29 7.41
CA GLY A 302 9.72 -9.84 8.71
C GLY A 302 10.88 -9.05 9.34
N CYS A 303 10.76 -8.76 10.62
CA CYS A 303 11.75 -8.08 11.43
C CYS A 303 12.43 -9.13 12.33
N ASP A 304 13.57 -9.64 11.90
CA ASP A 304 14.33 -10.71 12.58
C ASP A 304 15.68 -10.19 13.07
N PHE A 305 15.91 -10.24 14.38
CA PHE A 305 17.11 -9.69 15.01
C PHE A 305 17.72 -10.65 16.02
N ASP A 306 19.04 -10.62 16.15
CA ASP A 306 19.72 -11.23 17.30
C ASP A 306 19.54 -10.35 18.56
N LEU A 307 19.93 -10.88 19.72
CA LEU A 307 19.82 -10.16 21.00
C LEU A 307 20.73 -8.92 21.09
N GLN A 308 21.65 -8.72 20.14
CA GLN A 308 22.47 -7.51 20.02
C GLN A 308 21.85 -6.46 19.10
N GLY A 309 20.66 -6.73 18.55
CA GLY A 309 19.92 -5.82 17.69
C GLY A 309 20.40 -5.80 16.24
N LYS A 310 21.13 -6.82 15.79
CA LYS A 310 21.57 -6.95 14.40
C LYS A 310 20.57 -7.80 13.61
N LEU A 311 20.20 -7.30 12.43
CA LEU A 311 19.24 -7.94 11.52
C LEU A 311 19.80 -9.29 11.02
N THR A 312 19.00 -10.36 11.12
CA THR A 312 19.37 -11.72 10.70
C THR A 312 18.73 -12.07 9.36
N TYR A 313 19.40 -11.70 8.27
CA TYR A 313 18.89 -11.93 6.91
C TYR A 313 18.59 -13.41 6.62
N GLY A 314 17.38 -13.68 6.14
CA GLY A 314 16.95 -15.00 5.68
C GLY A 314 16.87 -16.07 6.78
N LYS A 315 16.93 -15.67 8.06
CA LYS A 315 16.87 -16.58 9.22
C LYS A 315 15.94 -16.01 10.28
N ILE A 316 15.27 -16.91 11.00
CA ILE A 316 14.49 -16.53 12.18
C ILE A 316 15.47 -16.02 13.24
N GLY A 317 15.28 -14.76 13.65
CA GLY A 317 16.08 -14.13 14.69
C GLY A 317 15.70 -14.61 16.09
N GLU A 318 16.53 -14.31 17.08
CA GLU A 318 16.21 -14.57 18.49
C GLU A 318 15.04 -13.70 18.97
N TRP A 319 14.95 -12.48 18.44
CA TRP A 319 13.75 -11.66 18.50
C TRP A 319 13.15 -11.53 17.10
N ARG A 320 11.82 -11.68 17.01
CA ARG A 320 11.08 -11.59 15.74
C ARG A 320 9.77 -10.83 15.89
N PHE A 321 9.49 -9.99 14.90
CA PHE A 321 8.13 -9.60 14.54
C PHE A 321 7.90 -9.85 13.04
N ASP A 322 7.06 -10.83 12.71
CA ASP A 322 6.52 -11.01 11.35
C ASP A 322 5.04 -11.28 11.45
N LYS A 323 4.24 -10.50 10.71
CA LYS A 323 2.78 -10.69 10.64
C LYS A 323 2.39 -12.11 10.18
N ARG A 324 3.23 -12.79 9.40
CA ARG A 324 3.01 -14.17 8.93
C ARG A 324 3.15 -15.21 10.04
N SER A 325 3.77 -14.86 11.17
CA SER A 325 3.71 -15.68 12.39
C SER A 325 2.30 -15.70 13.01
N TYR A 326 1.40 -14.82 12.54
CA TYR A 326 0.03 -14.65 13.01
C TYR A 326 -0.98 -14.79 11.85
N ASP A 327 -0.74 -15.79 10.99
CA ASP A 327 -1.59 -16.08 9.83
C ASP A 327 -2.95 -16.65 10.25
N ASN A 328 -2.91 -17.70 11.07
CA ASN A 328 -4.10 -18.41 11.55
C ASN A 328 -4.32 -18.26 13.07
N ILE A 329 -3.54 -17.40 13.71
CA ILE A 329 -3.64 -17.10 15.14
C ILE A 329 -3.56 -15.59 15.34
N TRP A 330 -4.19 -15.12 16.41
CA TRP A 330 -4.10 -13.72 16.81
C TRP A 330 -2.73 -13.44 17.44
N PRO A 331 -2.13 -12.26 17.19
CA PRO A 331 -0.94 -11.89 17.94
C PRO A 331 -1.31 -11.71 19.42
N PRO A 332 -0.50 -12.25 20.35
CA PRO A 332 -0.78 -12.08 21.77
C PRO A 332 -0.69 -10.60 22.15
N ARG A 333 -1.40 -10.23 23.21
CA ARG A 333 -1.20 -8.92 23.85
C ARG A 333 0.22 -8.87 24.41
N ASN A 334 0.78 -7.67 24.47
CA ASN A 334 2.09 -7.42 25.07
C ASN A 334 3.23 -8.23 24.41
N LEU A 335 3.36 -8.11 23.08
CA LEU A 335 4.51 -8.60 22.33
C LEU A 335 5.80 -8.07 22.96
N THR A 336 6.82 -8.93 23.04
CA THR A 336 8.14 -8.56 23.54
C THR A 336 8.70 -7.42 22.71
N LEU A 337 9.15 -6.34 23.36
CA LEU A 337 9.85 -5.25 22.67
C LEU A 337 11.18 -5.76 22.09
N PRO A 338 11.62 -5.20 20.95
CA PRO A 338 12.90 -5.59 20.38
C PRO A 338 14.09 -5.23 21.29
N PRO A 339 15.21 -5.98 21.17
CA PRO A 339 16.42 -5.71 21.95
C PRO A 339 17.03 -4.33 21.63
N PRO A 340 17.91 -3.81 22.50
CA PRO A 340 18.70 -2.61 22.19
C PRO A 340 19.44 -2.74 20.86
N GLY A 341 19.53 -1.65 20.10
CA GLY A 341 20.19 -1.63 18.78
C GLY A 341 19.24 -1.83 17.58
N VAL A 342 18.02 -2.32 17.82
CA VAL A 342 17.00 -2.44 16.77
C VAL A 342 16.49 -1.05 16.34
N PRO A 343 16.23 -0.81 15.03
CA PRO A 343 15.80 0.48 14.52
C PRO A 343 14.54 1.07 15.19
N GLU A 344 14.49 2.41 15.25
CA GLU A 344 13.38 3.19 15.82
C GLU A 344 12.03 2.82 15.18
N SER A 345 12.02 2.60 13.87
CA SER A 345 10.81 2.26 13.13
C SER A 345 10.20 0.91 13.56
N VAL A 346 11.03 -0.11 13.80
CA VAL A 346 10.61 -1.44 14.29
C VAL A 346 10.14 -1.35 15.74
N VAL A 347 10.89 -0.63 16.59
CA VAL A 347 10.48 -0.38 17.99
C VAL A 347 9.10 0.29 18.04
N THR A 348 8.89 1.29 17.19
CA THR A 348 7.62 2.04 17.10
C THR A 348 6.49 1.15 16.62
N LEU A 349 6.71 0.36 15.57
CA LEU A 349 5.75 -0.63 15.07
C LEU A 349 5.23 -1.54 16.19
N VAL A 350 6.14 -2.18 16.93
CA VAL A 350 5.77 -3.14 17.99
C VAL A 350 5.04 -2.45 19.14
N LYS A 351 5.50 -1.26 19.56
CA LYS A 351 4.80 -0.45 20.58
C LYS A 351 3.37 -0.12 20.14
N MET A 352 3.18 0.26 18.88
CA MET A 352 1.88 0.63 18.36
C MET A 352 0.93 -0.57 18.21
N VAL A 353 1.45 -1.74 17.84
CA VAL A 353 0.68 -3.00 17.87
C VAL A 353 0.29 -3.33 19.32
N ASN A 354 1.22 -3.26 20.27
CA ASN A 354 0.95 -3.52 21.68
C ASN A 354 -0.12 -2.58 22.26
N GLU A 355 -0.03 -1.29 21.96
CA GLU A 355 -1.03 -0.33 22.43
C GLU A 355 -2.42 -0.63 21.83
N ALA A 356 -2.50 -0.91 20.53
CA ALA A 356 -3.75 -1.27 19.89
C ALA A 356 -4.34 -2.54 20.50
N THR A 357 -3.56 -3.63 20.56
CA THR A 357 -4.04 -4.91 21.11
C THR A 357 -4.44 -4.78 22.58
N ALA A 358 -3.78 -3.92 23.37
CA ALA A 358 -4.14 -3.65 24.76
C ALA A 358 -5.50 -2.94 24.90
N ASN A 359 -5.84 -2.03 23.99
CA ASN A 359 -7.02 -1.16 24.11
C ASN A 359 -8.24 -1.62 23.27
N ILE A 360 -8.05 -2.55 22.33
CA ILE A 360 -9.14 -3.11 21.55
C ILE A 360 -9.87 -4.18 22.41
N PRO A 361 -11.20 -4.07 22.62
CA PRO A 361 -11.96 -5.06 23.37
C PRO A 361 -12.05 -6.39 22.61
N ASN A 362 -12.25 -7.51 23.30
CA ASN A 362 -12.41 -8.84 22.67
C ASN A 362 -11.28 -9.18 21.68
N TRP A 363 -10.03 -8.83 22.04
CA TRP A 363 -8.85 -9.17 21.24
C TRP A 363 -8.59 -10.68 21.31
N GLY A 364 -8.46 -11.34 20.15
CA GLY A 364 -8.40 -12.81 20.09
C GLY A 364 -9.72 -13.51 20.44
N SER A 365 -10.78 -12.71 20.62
CA SER A 365 -12.21 -13.06 20.61
C SER A 365 -12.58 -14.00 19.49
#